data_AF-A0A1G9L6V3-F1
#
_entry.id   AF-A0A1G9L6V3-F1
#
_cell.length_a   1.000
_cell.length_b   1.000
_cell.length_c   1.000
_cell.angle_alpha   90.00
_cell.angle_beta   90.00
_cell.angle_gamma   90.00
#
_symmetry.space_group_name_H-M   'P 1'
#
loop_
_entity.id
_entity.type
_entity.pdbx_description
1 polymer ?
#
loop_
_entity_poly.entity_id
_entity_poly.type
_entity_poly.pdbx_seq_one_letter_code
_entity_poly.pdbx_strand_id
1 'polypeptide(L)'
;MSRARKRRERVLDHLTELRGVPLGGGPDPAFRERLRAELVSGIRPEPAVRPEPAVRPEPSVRPEPGVRPEPGVRPEPGVRPGRGGRRGVGPAHRRPSRRGARLSQLAALGLTVALAVSTFGTYRALPGDPLYPLKRAVETTFVRLSPDDAERGQRELESAQTRAREVARLLGSATSGPLIGGTLKDMEESTKAGISRLERAEPRSLKIKKFARDQKDTVKPMLQQLDESQLAQAESYLDYIEGLVEPD
;
A
#
# COMPACT_ATOMS: atom_id res chain seq x y z
N MET A 1 10.27 -38.09 29.08
CA MET A 1 9.84 -37.69 27.72
C MET A 1 9.76 -36.17 27.63
N SER A 2 10.35 -35.55 26.60
CA SER A 2 10.45 -34.08 26.48
C SER A 2 9.09 -33.43 26.17
N ARG A 3 8.81 -32.27 26.79
CA ARG A 3 7.60 -31.45 26.58
C ARG A 3 7.37 -31.10 25.10
N ALA A 4 8.44 -31.02 24.32
CA ALA A 4 8.39 -30.78 22.87
C ALA A 4 7.71 -31.93 22.11
N ARG A 5 7.92 -33.18 22.53
CA ARG A 5 7.34 -34.36 21.86
C ARG A 5 5.83 -34.45 22.07
N LYS A 6 5.37 -34.25 23.31
CA LYS A 6 3.92 -34.17 23.63
C LYS A 6 3.22 -33.02 22.91
N ARG A 7 3.91 -31.90 22.65
CA ARG A 7 3.34 -30.79 21.89
C ARG A 7 3.21 -31.13 20.41
N ARG A 8 4.19 -31.83 19.84
CA ARG A 8 4.16 -32.30 18.45
C ARG A 8 3.07 -33.33 18.21
N GLU A 9 2.90 -34.29 19.13
CA GLU A 9 1.84 -35.31 19.03
C GLU A 9 0.45 -34.67 19.05
N ARG A 10 0.18 -33.74 19.97
CA ARG A 10 -1.10 -33.00 19.99
C ARG A 10 -1.39 -32.20 18.73
N VAL A 11 -0.37 -31.64 18.09
CA VAL A 11 -0.53 -30.91 16.82
C VAL A 11 -0.89 -31.87 15.69
N LEU A 12 -0.27 -33.06 15.68
CA LEU A 12 -0.57 -34.08 14.67
C LEU A 12 -1.97 -34.66 14.84
N ASP A 13 -2.43 -34.85 16.07
CA ASP A 13 -3.80 -35.30 16.35
C ASP A 13 -4.82 -34.29 15.81
N HIS A 14 -4.67 -32.99 16.11
CA HIS A 14 -5.56 -31.95 15.60
C HIS A 14 -5.51 -31.81 14.07
N LEU A 15 -4.34 -31.97 13.44
CA LEU A 15 -4.23 -31.93 11.97
C LEU A 15 -4.94 -33.13 11.32
N THR A 16 -5.00 -34.26 12.01
CA THR A 16 -5.68 -35.47 11.54
C THR A 16 -7.20 -35.34 11.69
N GLU A 17 -7.68 -34.73 12.78
CA GLU A 17 -9.10 -34.38 12.96
C GLU A 17 -9.59 -33.41 11.87
N LEU A 18 -8.78 -32.41 11.50
CA LEU A 18 -9.13 -31.45 10.44
C LEU A 18 -9.17 -32.07 9.05
N ARG A 19 -8.43 -33.15 8.81
CA ARG A 19 -8.44 -33.91 7.54
C ARG A 19 -9.72 -34.73 7.36
N GLY A 20 -10.44 -35.03 8.44
CA GLY A 20 -11.70 -35.76 8.45
C GLY A 20 -12.95 -34.88 8.26
N VAL A 21 -12.80 -33.56 8.21
CA VAL A 21 -13.92 -32.64 7.97
C VAL A 21 -14.25 -32.66 6.48
N PRO A 22 -15.45 -33.09 6.07
CA PRO A 22 -15.85 -33.05 4.68
C PRO A 22 -16.03 -31.59 4.25
N LEU A 23 -14.99 -31.00 3.63
CA LEU A 23 -15.08 -29.75 2.88
C LEU A 23 -15.79 -30.02 1.54
N GLY A 24 -17.03 -30.50 1.62
CA GLY A 24 -17.90 -30.83 0.49
C GLY A 24 -19.08 -29.87 0.47
N GLY A 25 -18.92 -28.76 -0.23
CA GLY A 25 -19.94 -27.74 -0.37
C GLY A 25 -19.28 -26.37 -0.49
N GLY A 26 -19.34 -25.78 -1.69
CA GLY A 26 -18.90 -24.39 -1.84
C GLY A 26 -19.70 -23.46 -0.92
N PRO A 27 -19.34 -22.17 -0.84
CA PRO A 27 -19.96 -21.23 0.09
C PRO A 27 -21.48 -21.24 -0.03
N ASP A 28 -22.15 -21.08 1.12
CA ASP A 28 -23.61 -21.03 1.27
C ASP A 28 -24.27 -20.20 0.14
N PRO A 29 -25.33 -20.70 -0.53
CA PRO A 29 -26.01 -19.97 -1.61
C PRO A 29 -26.45 -18.55 -1.20
N ALA A 30 -26.88 -18.35 0.04
CA ALA A 30 -27.28 -17.01 0.49
C ALA A 30 -26.08 -16.05 0.59
N PHE A 31 -24.90 -16.56 0.93
CA PHE A 31 -23.66 -15.77 0.87
C PHE A 31 -23.31 -15.38 -0.58
N ARG A 32 -23.49 -16.29 -1.54
CA ARG A 32 -23.23 -15.99 -2.97
C ARG A 32 -24.16 -14.90 -3.50
N GLU A 33 -25.43 -14.94 -3.13
CA GLU A 33 -26.41 -13.92 -3.52
C GLU A 33 -26.11 -12.56 -2.88
N ARG A 34 -25.71 -12.52 -1.61
CA ARG A 34 -25.25 -11.28 -0.96
C ARG A 34 -24.03 -10.68 -1.67
N LEU A 35 -23.04 -11.51 -1.99
CA LEU A 35 -21.83 -11.07 -2.69
C LEU A 35 -22.15 -10.56 -4.11
N ARG A 36 -23.05 -11.21 -4.83
CA ARG A 36 -23.54 -10.73 -6.14
C ARG A 36 -24.23 -9.38 -6.01
N ALA A 37 -25.14 -9.23 -5.04
CA ALA A 37 -25.85 -7.98 -4.82
C ALA A 37 -24.89 -6.83 -4.46
N GLU A 38 -23.88 -7.11 -3.66
CA GLU A 38 -22.87 -6.14 -3.24
C GLU A 38 -21.96 -5.72 -4.40
N LEU A 39 -21.54 -6.65 -5.26
CA LEU A 39 -20.76 -6.37 -6.47
C LEU A 39 -21.55 -5.55 -7.49
N VAL A 40 -22.84 -5.86 -7.71
CA VAL A 40 -23.71 -5.12 -8.63
C VAL A 40 -24.02 -3.72 -8.09
N SER A 41 -24.21 -3.59 -6.77
CA SER A 41 -24.45 -2.30 -6.11
C SER A 41 -23.19 -1.42 -6.05
N GLY A 42 -22.00 -2.02 -6.01
CA GLY A 42 -20.72 -1.30 -5.96
C GLY A 42 -20.29 -0.67 -7.30
N ILE A 43 -20.95 -1.03 -8.42
CA ILE A 43 -20.70 -0.47 -9.77
C ILE A 43 -21.63 0.73 -10.05
N ARG A 44 -22.07 1.46 -9.01
CA ARG A 44 -22.66 2.78 -9.24
C ARG A 44 -21.51 3.79 -9.24
N PRO A 45 -21.05 4.30 -10.40
CA PRO A 45 -20.13 5.43 -10.40
C PRO A 45 -20.85 6.56 -9.66
N GLU A 46 -20.17 7.19 -8.69
CA GLU A 46 -20.62 8.49 -8.21
C GLU A 46 -20.83 9.40 -9.42
N PRO A 47 -21.92 10.19 -9.47
CA PRO A 47 -22.12 11.12 -10.56
C PRO A 47 -20.90 12.05 -10.61
N ALA A 48 -20.21 12.04 -11.74
CA ALA A 48 -19.09 12.94 -11.99
C ALA A 48 -19.49 14.37 -11.62
N VAL A 49 -18.75 14.96 -10.68
CA VAL A 49 -18.86 16.38 -10.35
C VAL A 49 -18.64 17.15 -11.64
N ARG A 50 -19.66 17.87 -12.10
CA ARG A 50 -19.56 18.78 -13.25
C ARG A 50 -18.41 19.75 -12.96
N PRO A 51 -17.49 20.00 -13.91
CA PRO A 51 -16.55 21.09 -13.76
C PRO A 51 -17.33 22.41 -13.64
N GLU A 52 -17.04 23.18 -12.60
CA GLU A 52 -17.59 24.53 -12.45
C GLU A 52 -17.23 25.38 -13.68
N PRO A 53 -18.14 26.23 -14.17
CA PRO A 53 -17.84 27.10 -15.30
C PRO A 53 -16.75 28.10 -14.93
N ALA A 54 -15.78 28.26 -15.83
CA ALA A 54 -14.66 29.18 -15.69
C ALA A 54 -15.14 30.61 -15.36
N VAL A 55 -14.70 31.12 -14.21
CA VAL A 55 -14.90 32.51 -13.81
C VAL A 55 -14.07 33.40 -14.74
N ARG A 56 -14.73 34.37 -15.39
CA ARG A 56 -14.07 35.41 -16.19
C ARG A 56 -13.09 36.22 -15.32
N PRO A 57 -11.91 36.60 -15.83
CA PRO A 57 -11.04 37.50 -15.10
C PRO A 57 -11.65 38.91 -15.05
N GLU A 58 -11.83 39.45 -13.85
CA GLU A 58 -12.14 40.87 -13.66
C GLU A 58 -10.90 41.75 -13.90
N PRO A 59 -11.07 43.00 -14.37
CA PRO A 59 -9.97 43.85 -14.80
C PRO A 59 -9.17 44.41 -13.61
N SER A 60 -7.84 44.46 -13.80
CA SER A 60 -6.84 44.97 -12.86
C SER A 60 -7.15 46.37 -12.33
N VAL A 61 -7.14 46.54 -11.00
CA VAL A 61 -7.09 47.85 -10.33
C VAL A 61 -5.72 48.04 -9.67
N ARG A 62 -5.18 49.24 -9.90
CA ARG A 62 -3.83 49.78 -9.62
C ARG A 62 -3.55 49.94 -8.11
N PRO A 63 -2.27 49.90 -7.65
CA PRO A 63 -1.93 49.96 -6.23
C PRO A 63 -1.93 51.41 -5.69
N GLU A 64 -2.36 51.57 -4.43
CA GLU A 64 -2.20 52.79 -3.62
C GLU A 64 -1.30 52.50 -2.39
N PRO A 65 -0.54 53.50 -1.87
CA PRO A 65 0.65 53.30 -1.04
C PRO A 65 0.39 53.31 0.47
N GLY A 66 1.34 52.75 1.23
CA GLY A 66 1.14 52.28 2.61
C GLY A 66 1.17 53.29 3.76
N VAL A 67 0.86 52.78 4.96
CA VAL A 67 1.10 53.43 6.26
C VAL A 67 1.56 52.38 7.30
N ARG A 68 2.41 52.88 8.19
CA ARG A 68 3.47 52.30 9.03
C ARG A 68 2.96 51.57 10.31
N PRO A 69 3.76 50.66 10.91
CA PRO A 69 3.42 49.98 12.17
C PRO A 69 3.72 50.86 13.40
N GLU A 70 2.85 50.80 14.42
CA GLU A 70 3.08 51.37 15.75
C GLU A 70 3.54 50.29 16.76
N PRO A 71 4.36 50.64 17.78
CA PRO A 71 5.17 49.71 18.57
C PRO A 71 4.57 49.34 19.95
N GLY A 72 5.08 48.25 20.54
CA GLY A 72 4.61 47.71 21.82
C GLY A 72 5.17 48.36 23.08
N VAL A 73 4.56 48.06 24.24
CA VAL A 73 5.14 48.20 25.59
C VAL A 73 4.65 47.05 26.50
N ARG A 74 5.49 46.73 27.48
CA ARG A 74 5.70 45.50 28.26
C ARG A 74 5.03 45.61 29.68
N PRO A 75 5.39 44.80 30.70
CA PRO A 75 4.48 44.00 31.54
C PRO A 75 4.22 44.58 32.96
N GLU A 76 3.20 44.10 33.67
CA GLU A 76 3.08 44.37 35.12
C GLU A 76 3.80 43.31 35.99
N PRO A 77 4.40 43.71 37.14
CA PRO A 77 5.23 42.86 38.00
C PRO A 77 4.47 42.27 39.20
N GLY A 78 5.04 41.21 39.77
CA GLY A 78 4.37 40.34 40.74
C GLY A 78 4.51 40.68 42.22
N VAL A 79 4.05 39.73 43.06
CA VAL A 79 4.32 39.64 44.50
C VAL A 79 4.64 38.18 44.85
N ARG A 80 5.81 37.98 45.49
CA ARG A 80 6.34 36.71 46.06
C ARG A 80 5.89 36.53 47.55
N PRO A 81 6.54 35.71 48.41
CA PRO A 81 6.45 34.24 48.54
C PRO A 81 6.25 33.77 50.02
N GLY A 82 6.09 32.47 50.25
CA GLY A 82 6.55 31.82 51.49
C GLY A 82 6.00 30.40 51.67
N ARG A 83 6.63 29.45 52.35
CA ARG A 83 8.03 29.13 52.71
C ARG A 83 7.96 27.74 53.36
N GLY A 84 8.85 26.82 52.97
CA GLY A 84 9.22 25.60 53.74
C GLY A 84 8.22 24.43 53.69
N GLY A 85 8.62 23.16 53.74
CA GLY A 85 9.94 22.56 53.84
C GLY A 85 9.84 21.02 53.83
N ARG A 86 10.88 20.40 53.26
CA ARG A 86 11.54 19.13 53.62
C ARG A 86 10.73 17.80 53.71
N ARG A 87 11.04 16.94 52.74
CA ARG A 87 11.61 15.56 52.81
C ARG A 87 11.04 14.58 53.85
N GLY A 88 10.52 13.46 53.33
CA GLY A 88 10.47 12.16 54.01
C GLY A 88 10.50 11.03 52.97
N VAL A 89 11.46 10.11 53.10
CA VAL A 89 11.75 8.96 52.22
C VAL A 89 10.93 7.75 52.67
N GLY A 90 10.42 6.93 51.73
CA GLY A 90 9.83 5.61 52.01
C GLY A 90 9.73 4.73 50.74
N PRO A 91 9.88 3.39 50.84
CA PRO A 91 10.39 2.56 49.74
C PRO A 91 9.33 1.87 48.85
N ALA A 92 9.81 1.51 47.65
CA ALA A 92 9.35 0.55 46.65
C ALA A 92 8.02 -0.19 46.87
N HIS A 93 7.11 -0.12 45.88
CA HIS A 93 6.34 -1.26 45.36
C HIS A 93 6.15 -1.08 43.84
N ARG A 94 6.93 -1.85 43.05
CA ARG A 94 6.71 -2.03 41.61
C ARG A 94 5.36 -2.72 41.41
N ARG A 95 4.37 -1.99 40.89
CA ARG A 95 3.17 -2.61 40.31
C ARG A 95 3.47 -2.95 38.85
N PRO A 96 3.48 -4.23 38.44
CA PRO A 96 3.49 -4.56 37.03
C PRO A 96 2.12 -4.17 36.49
N SER A 97 2.07 -3.08 35.71
CA SER A 97 0.89 -2.72 34.94
C SER A 97 0.64 -3.81 33.90
N ARG A 98 -0.20 -4.79 34.28
CA ARG A 98 -0.92 -5.66 33.36
C ARG A 98 -1.90 -4.81 32.53
N ARG A 99 -1.39 -4.13 31.52
CA ARG A 99 -2.17 -3.73 30.34
C ARG A 99 -1.91 -4.86 29.33
N GLY A 100 -2.61 -5.98 29.45
CA GLY A 100 -4.02 -6.01 29.08
C GLY A 100 -4.04 -6.17 27.57
N ALA A 101 -3.80 -7.40 27.14
CA ALA A 101 -3.81 -7.81 25.74
C ALA A 101 -5.09 -7.31 25.06
N ARG A 102 -4.95 -6.26 24.26
CA ARG A 102 -5.93 -5.82 23.25
C ARG A 102 -5.22 -5.68 21.90
N LEU A 103 -4.40 -6.67 21.55
CA LEU A 103 -3.75 -6.77 20.24
C LEU A 103 -4.17 -8.01 19.44
N SER A 104 -5.28 -8.66 19.82
CA SER A 104 -5.70 -9.93 19.21
C SER A 104 -6.81 -9.81 18.16
N GLN A 105 -7.39 -8.63 17.93
CA GLN A 105 -8.47 -8.48 16.95
C GLN A 105 -7.98 -7.97 15.58
N LEU A 106 -6.93 -7.15 15.52
CA LEU A 106 -6.35 -6.71 14.24
C LEU A 106 -5.44 -7.77 13.60
N ALA A 107 -4.75 -8.59 14.41
CA ALA A 107 -3.91 -9.67 13.92
C ALA A 107 -4.70 -10.80 13.24
N ALA A 108 -5.96 -11.01 13.65
CA ALA A 108 -6.82 -12.04 13.08
C ALA A 108 -7.31 -11.67 11.67
N LEU A 109 -7.61 -10.39 11.40
CA LEU A 109 -8.08 -9.95 10.07
C LEU A 109 -6.98 -10.07 8.99
N GLY A 110 -5.75 -9.69 9.34
CA GLY A 110 -4.60 -9.81 8.44
C GLY A 110 -4.26 -11.25 8.08
N LEU A 111 -4.44 -12.19 9.02
CA LEU A 111 -4.23 -13.61 8.79
C LEU A 111 -5.29 -14.23 7.85
N THR A 112 -6.55 -13.77 7.91
CA THR A 112 -7.60 -14.22 6.99
C THR A 112 -7.42 -13.72 5.55
N VAL A 113 -6.95 -12.48 5.34
CA VAL A 113 -6.60 -12.00 3.99
C VAL A 113 -5.41 -12.78 3.42
N ALA A 114 -4.39 -13.05 4.23
CA ALA A 114 -3.24 -13.85 3.82
C ALA A 114 -3.58 -15.33 3.51
N LEU A 115 -4.54 -15.92 4.22
CA LEU A 115 -5.00 -17.29 3.96
C LEU A 115 -5.94 -17.39 2.75
N ALA A 116 -6.80 -16.39 2.51
CA ALA A 116 -7.64 -16.32 1.32
C ALA A 116 -6.81 -16.26 0.03
N VAL A 117 -5.64 -15.63 0.11
CA VAL A 117 -4.66 -15.53 -0.97
C VAL A 117 -4.13 -16.90 -1.40
N SER A 118 -4.14 -17.94 -0.55
CA SER A 118 -3.57 -19.26 -0.90
C SER A 118 -4.51 -20.27 -1.56
N THR A 119 -5.83 -20.06 -1.59
CA THR A 119 -6.80 -21.15 -1.93
C THR A 119 -7.59 -20.96 -3.22
N PHE A 120 -7.59 -19.78 -3.83
CA PHE A 120 -8.16 -19.54 -5.15
C PHE A 120 -7.03 -19.10 -6.08
N GLY A 121 -6.95 -19.63 -7.31
CA GLY A 121 -5.91 -19.32 -8.30
C GLY A 121 -5.88 -17.86 -8.81
N THR A 122 -6.33 -16.89 -8.01
CA THR A 122 -6.43 -15.45 -8.32
C THR A 122 -5.08 -14.80 -8.59
N TYR A 123 -3.96 -15.37 -8.16
CA TYR A 123 -2.62 -14.84 -8.47
C TYR A 123 -2.34 -14.71 -9.98
N ARG A 124 -2.96 -15.58 -10.79
CA ARG A 124 -2.67 -15.65 -12.22
C ARG A 124 -3.47 -14.67 -13.06
N ALA A 125 -4.52 -14.05 -12.50
CA ALA A 125 -5.35 -13.11 -13.22
C ALA A 125 -4.49 -11.99 -13.85
N LEU A 126 -4.70 -11.78 -15.15
CA LEU A 126 -4.12 -10.73 -15.96
C LEU A 126 -5.14 -9.59 -16.14
N PRO A 127 -4.67 -8.37 -16.47
CA PRO A 127 -5.54 -7.31 -16.96
C PRO A 127 -6.52 -7.86 -18.02
N GLY A 128 -7.82 -7.57 -17.84
CA GLY A 128 -8.88 -8.10 -18.69
C GLY A 128 -9.58 -9.37 -18.17
N ASP A 129 -8.97 -10.11 -17.24
CA ASP A 129 -9.60 -11.29 -16.63
C ASP A 129 -10.71 -10.90 -15.62
N PRO A 130 -11.79 -11.70 -15.48
CA PRO A 130 -12.88 -11.41 -14.53
C PRO A 130 -12.45 -11.27 -13.07
N LEU A 131 -11.36 -11.94 -12.68
CA LEU A 131 -10.84 -11.92 -11.31
C LEU A 131 -9.73 -10.88 -11.09
N TYR A 132 -9.33 -10.14 -12.13
CA TYR A 132 -8.27 -9.14 -12.02
C TYR A 132 -8.61 -7.96 -11.09
N PRO A 133 -9.84 -7.41 -11.10
CA PRO A 133 -10.22 -6.38 -10.13
C PRO A 133 -10.07 -6.84 -8.67
N LEU A 134 -10.40 -8.10 -8.39
CA LEU A 134 -10.22 -8.68 -7.05
C LEU A 134 -8.75 -8.80 -6.67
N LYS A 135 -7.89 -9.22 -7.61
CA LYS A 135 -6.43 -9.24 -7.40
C LYS A 135 -5.90 -7.85 -7.06
N ARG A 136 -6.30 -6.81 -7.82
CA ARG A 136 -5.91 -5.41 -7.53
C ARG A 136 -6.39 -4.96 -6.16
N ALA A 137 -7.64 -5.27 -5.79
CA ALA A 137 -8.19 -4.89 -4.49
C ALA A 137 -7.41 -5.51 -3.31
N VAL A 138 -6.99 -6.78 -3.45
CA VAL A 138 -6.16 -7.47 -2.45
C VAL A 138 -4.76 -6.83 -2.36
N GLU A 139 -4.11 -6.60 -3.49
CA GLU A 139 -2.77 -5.96 -3.54
C GLU A 139 -2.80 -4.55 -2.93
N THR A 140 -3.79 -3.72 -3.30
CA THR A 140 -3.97 -2.40 -2.70
C THR A 140 -4.24 -2.47 -1.20
N THR A 141 -4.97 -3.49 -0.74
CA THR A 141 -5.21 -3.70 0.69
C THR A 141 -3.91 -4.05 1.41
N PHE A 142 -3.04 -4.87 0.83
CA PHE A 142 -1.73 -5.16 1.40
C PHE A 142 -0.87 -3.91 1.53
N VAL A 143 -0.83 -3.05 0.50
CA VAL A 143 -0.14 -1.75 0.59
C VAL A 143 -0.73 -0.91 1.72
N ARG A 144 -2.06 -0.80 1.84
CA ARG A 144 -2.72 0.04 2.86
C ARG A 144 -2.51 -0.48 4.29
N LEU A 145 -2.45 -1.80 4.46
CA LEU A 145 -2.27 -2.44 5.77
C LEU A 145 -0.81 -2.51 6.21
N SER A 146 0.15 -2.17 5.34
CA SER A 146 1.55 -2.09 5.73
C SER A 146 1.75 -1.08 6.88
N PRO A 147 2.47 -1.50 7.94
CA PRO A 147 2.57 -0.78 9.21
C PRO A 147 3.35 0.54 9.09
N ASP A 148 4.36 0.58 8.22
CA ASP A 148 5.23 1.73 8.04
C ASP A 148 5.46 2.07 6.55
N ASP A 149 6.00 3.27 6.31
CA ASP A 149 6.22 3.78 4.96
C ASP A 149 7.31 3.02 4.18
N ALA A 150 8.26 2.37 4.87
CA ALA A 150 9.27 1.55 4.21
C ALA A 150 8.64 0.25 3.67
N GLU A 151 7.82 -0.43 4.47
CA GLU A 151 7.07 -1.61 4.02
C GLU A 151 6.06 -1.22 2.93
N ARG A 152 5.34 -0.10 3.07
CA ARG A 152 4.46 0.41 2.00
C ARG A 152 5.23 0.65 0.71
N GLY A 153 6.38 1.32 0.80
CA GLY A 153 7.25 1.57 -0.36
C GLY A 153 7.66 0.28 -1.04
N GLN A 154 8.09 -0.71 -0.25
CA GLN A 154 8.47 -2.02 -0.78
C GLN A 154 7.29 -2.76 -1.44
N ARG A 155 6.08 -2.73 -0.88
CA ARG A 155 4.89 -3.35 -1.50
C ARG A 155 4.49 -2.69 -2.82
N GLU A 156 4.69 -1.38 -2.96
CA GLU A 156 4.47 -0.69 -4.24
C GLU A 156 5.51 -1.11 -5.28
N LEU A 157 6.79 -1.28 -4.90
CA LEU A 157 7.81 -1.83 -5.79
C LEU A 157 7.51 -3.27 -6.21
N GLU A 158 7.02 -4.12 -5.30
CA GLU A 158 6.55 -5.47 -5.63
C GLU A 158 5.34 -5.45 -6.58
N SER A 159 4.44 -4.46 -6.43
CA SER A 159 3.33 -4.24 -7.34
C SER A 159 3.82 -3.83 -8.73
N ALA A 160 4.83 -2.95 -8.82
CA ALA A 160 5.46 -2.58 -10.09
C ALA A 160 6.11 -3.77 -10.80
N GLN A 161 6.84 -4.63 -10.08
CA GLN A 161 7.39 -5.87 -10.65
C GLN A 161 6.28 -6.80 -11.16
N THR A 162 5.17 -6.89 -10.43
CA THR A 162 4.03 -7.71 -10.82
C THR A 162 3.40 -7.19 -12.11
N ARG A 163 3.25 -5.87 -12.26
CA ARG A 163 2.76 -5.25 -13.49
C ARG A 163 3.71 -5.47 -14.67
N ALA A 164 5.03 -5.39 -14.47
CA ALA A 164 5.99 -5.72 -15.52
C ALA A 164 5.80 -7.16 -16.02
N ARG A 165 5.66 -8.14 -15.11
CA ARG A 165 5.39 -9.55 -15.49
C ARG A 165 4.02 -9.76 -16.12
N GLU A 166 3.06 -8.89 -15.87
CA GLU A 166 1.77 -8.91 -16.55
C GLU A 166 1.88 -8.37 -17.97
N VAL A 167 2.60 -7.26 -18.17
CA VAL A 167 2.96 -6.78 -19.51
C VAL A 167 3.61 -7.91 -20.31
N ALA A 168 4.66 -8.55 -19.76
CA ALA A 168 5.35 -9.66 -20.43
C ALA A 168 4.42 -10.81 -20.87
N ARG A 169 3.36 -11.08 -20.10
CA ARG A 169 2.38 -12.14 -20.41
C ARG A 169 1.31 -11.70 -21.40
N LEU A 170 1.05 -10.40 -21.49
CA LEU A 170 0.14 -9.81 -22.48
C LEU A 170 0.82 -9.69 -23.85
N LEU A 171 2.14 -9.52 -23.89
CA LEU A 171 2.93 -9.57 -25.12
C LEU A 171 2.74 -10.93 -25.80
N GLY A 172 2.32 -10.90 -27.07
CA GLY A 172 2.00 -12.11 -27.84
C GLY A 172 0.50 -12.34 -28.07
N SER A 173 -0.38 -11.50 -27.50
CA SER A 173 -1.82 -11.52 -27.78
C SER A 173 -2.26 -10.26 -28.54
N ALA A 174 -2.75 -10.42 -29.77
CA ALA A 174 -3.10 -9.30 -30.66
C ALA A 174 -4.23 -8.38 -30.11
N THR A 175 -5.01 -8.86 -29.14
CA THR A 175 -6.15 -8.13 -28.55
C THR A 175 -5.77 -7.32 -27.30
N SER A 176 -4.52 -7.41 -26.83
CA SER A 176 -4.15 -6.86 -25.51
C SER A 176 -3.53 -5.47 -25.54
N GLY A 177 -3.48 -4.79 -26.69
CA GLY A 177 -2.86 -3.46 -26.82
C GLY A 177 -3.29 -2.44 -25.75
N PRO A 178 -4.60 -2.17 -25.58
CA PRO A 178 -5.07 -1.24 -24.54
C PRO A 178 -4.74 -1.68 -23.12
N LEU A 179 -4.70 -3.00 -22.88
CA LEU A 179 -4.36 -3.58 -21.59
C LEU A 179 -2.87 -3.41 -21.27
N ILE A 180 -1.99 -3.54 -22.27
CA ILE A 180 -0.54 -3.33 -22.14
C ILE A 180 -0.26 -1.89 -21.71
N GLY A 181 -0.80 -0.89 -22.43
CA GLY A 181 -0.59 0.53 -22.09
C GLY A 181 -1.08 0.88 -20.68
N GLY A 182 -2.28 0.41 -20.30
CA GLY A 182 -2.77 0.59 -18.93
C GLY A 182 -1.88 -0.07 -17.88
N THR A 183 -1.33 -1.25 -18.17
CA THR A 183 -0.48 -2.00 -17.24
C THR A 183 0.92 -1.38 -17.10
N LEU A 184 1.48 -0.85 -18.19
CA LEU A 184 2.71 -0.04 -18.16
C LEU A 184 2.52 1.21 -17.31
N LYS A 185 1.35 1.86 -17.40
CA LYS A 185 1.02 3.03 -16.57
C LYS A 185 0.93 2.66 -15.09
N ASP A 186 0.19 1.59 -14.76
CA ASP A 186 0.09 1.07 -13.38
C ASP A 186 1.47 0.71 -12.81
N MET A 187 2.36 0.14 -13.63
CA MET A 187 3.74 -0.19 -13.28
C MET A 187 4.54 1.07 -12.92
N GLU A 188 4.47 2.10 -13.77
CA GLU A 188 5.16 3.37 -13.59
C GLU A 188 4.68 4.09 -12.31
N GLU A 189 3.36 4.19 -12.12
CA GLU A 189 2.76 4.84 -10.95
C GLU A 189 3.18 4.14 -9.65
N SER A 190 3.11 2.80 -9.62
CA SER A 190 3.55 2.01 -8.45
C SER A 190 5.04 2.17 -8.19
N THR A 191 5.86 2.27 -9.25
CA THR A 191 7.30 2.49 -9.14
C THR A 191 7.60 3.85 -8.49
N LYS A 192 7.02 4.93 -9.02
CA LYS A 192 7.20 6.30 -8.48
C LYS A 192 6.72 6.41 -7.03
N ALA A 193 5.57 5.81 -6.71
CA ALA A 193 5.03 5.77 -5.35
C ALA A 193 5.95 4.99 -4.39
N GLY A 194 6.46 3.83 -4.83
CA GLY A 194 7.36 3.00 -4.07
C GLY A 194 8.69 3.68 -3.77
N ILE A 195 9.33 4.25 -4.79
CA ILE A 195 10.59 5.00 -4.66
C ILE A 195 10.40 6.19 -3.73
N SER A 196 9.42 7.06 -4.00
CA SER A 196 9.21 8.27 -3.19
C SER A 196 8.94 7.98 -1.71
N ARG A 197 8.23 6.88 -1.39
CA ARG A 197 8.03 6.44 0.00
C ARG A 197 9.32 5.88 0.60
N LEU A 198 10.01 5.02 -0.14
CA LEU A 198 11.20 4.33 0.36
C LEU A 198 12.38 5.28 0.55
N GLU A 199 12.53 6.30 -0.31
CA GLU A 199 13.53 7.36 -0.14
C GLU A 199 13.30 8.18 1.13
N ARG A 200 12.04 8.49 1.44
CA ARG A 200 11.68 9.22 2.67
C ARG A 200 11.87 8.38 3.94
N ALA A 201 11.53 7.10 3.88
CA ALA A 201 11.57 6.21 5.03
C ALA A 201 12.97 5.60 5.29
N GLU A 202 13.70 5.26 4.22
CA GLU A 202 15.04 4.68 4.24
C GLU A 202 15.96 5.42 3.26
N PRO A 203 16.45 6.62 3.61
CA PRO A 203 17.39 7.35 2.76
C PRO A 203 18.63 6.50 2.46
N ARG A 204 19.03 6.42 1.19
CA ARG A 204 20.17 5.60 0.69
C ARG A 204 19.97 4.08 0.77
N SER A 205 18.73 3.60 0.82
CA SER A 205 18.45 2.16 0.74
C SER A 205 18.94 1.55 -0.59
N LEU A 206 19.74 0.48 -0.51
CA LEU A 206 20.16 -0.28 -1.71
C LEU A 206 18.98 -0.99 -2.40
N LYS A 207 17.82 -1.08 -1.73
CA LYS A 207 16.60 -1.69 -2.27
C LYS A 207 16.14 -0.99 -3.56
N ILE A 208 16.28 0.33 -3.66
CA ILE A 208 15.89 1.10 -4.86
C ILE A 208 16.82 0.75 -6.02
N LYS A 209 18.14 0.77 -5.80
CA LYS A 209 19.13 0.41 -6.85
C LYS A 209 18.94 -1.04 -7.33
N LYS A 210 18.70 -1.97 -6.40
CA LYS A 210 18.40 -3.37 -6.73
C LYS A 210 17.11 -3.48 -7.54
N PHE A 211 16.03 -2.84 -7.07
CA PHE A 211 14.76 -2.84 -7.78
C PHE A 211 14.91 -2.30 -9.20
N ALA A 212 15.58 -1.15 -9.39
CA ALA A 212 15.74 -0.53 -10.70
C ALA A 212 16.49 -1.45 -11.68
N ARG A 213 17.53 -2.16 -11.20
CA ARG A 213 18.24 -3.17 -12.00
C ARG A 213 17.32 -4.33 -12.40
N ASP A 214 16.68 -4.98 -11.42
CA ASP A 214 15.78 -6.13 -11.66
C ASP A 214 14.62 -5.75 -12.60
N GLN A 215 14.11 -4.53 -12.46
CA GLN A 215 13.01 -3.99 -13.23
C GLN A 215 13.43 -3.66 -14.67
N LYS A 216 14.62 -3.05 -14.86
CA LYS A 216 15.22 -2.84 -16.18
C LYS A 216 15.42 -4.16 -16.92
N ASP A 217 15.97 -5.16 -16.24
CA ASP A 217 16.21 -6.49 -16.82
C ASP A 217 14.89 -7.15 -17.25
N THR A 218 13.79 -6.85 -16.54
CA THR A 218 12.46 -7.34 -16.89
C THR A 218 11.87 -6.59 -18.09
N VAL A 219 11.92 -5.26 -18.10
CA VAL A 219 11.22 -4.41 -19.10
C VAL A 219 11.98 -4.29 -20.42
N LYS A 220 13.31 -4.21 -20.40
CA LYS A 220 14.13 -3.98 -21.61
C LYS A 220 13.89 -4.99 -22.75
N PRO A 221 13.73 -6.31 -22.50
CA PRO A 221 13.42 -7.27 -23.56
C PRO A 221 12.04 -7.06 -24.21
N MET A 222 11.12 -6.37 -23.55
CA MET A 222 9.75 -6.16 -24.03
C MET A 222 9.66 -5.12 -25.15
N LEU A 223 10.60 -4.17 -25.20
CA LEU A 223 10.55 -3.00 -26.09
C LEU A 223 10.32 -3.37 -27.56
N GLN A 224 10.89 -4.48 -28.01
CA GLN A 224 10.79 -4.95 -29.40
C GLN A 224 9.38 -5.43 -29.79
N GLN A 225 8.51 -5.66 -28.81
CA GLN A 225 7.15 -6.20 -29.00
C GLN A 225 6.06 -5.15 -28.70
N LEU A 226 6.44 -3.94 -28.31
CA LEU A 226 5.52 -2.85 -27.99
C LEU A 226 5.16 -2.06 -29.26
N ASP A 227 3.93 -1.56 -29.30
CA ASP A 227 3.56 -0.56 -30.31
C ASP A 227 4.22 0.79 -30.02
N GLU A 228 4.13 1.75 -30.96
CA GLU A 228 4.78 3.06 -30.87
C GLU A 228 4.45 3.81 -29.57
N SER A 229 3.19 3.78 -29.14
CA SER A 229 2.75 4.49 -27.93
C SER A 229 3.25 3.83 -26.65
N GLN A 230 3.21 2.50 -26.60
CA GLN A 230 3.69 1.71 -25.48
C GLN A 230 5.22 1.74 -25.38
N LEU A 231 5.91 1.75 -26.52
CA LEU A 231 7.36 1.86 -26.61
C LEU A 231 7.81 3.19 -26.00
N ALA A 232 7.23 4.31 -26.43
CA ALA A 232 7.56 5.62 -25.86
C ALA A 232 7.34 5.68 -24.34
N GLN A 233 6.27 5.05 -23.85
CA GLN A 233 6.00 4.95 -22.41
C GLN A 233 7.07 4.10 -21.70
N ALA A 234 7.41 2.93 -22.23
CA ALA A 234 8.39 2.03 -21.65
C ALA A 234 9.81 2.63 -21.67
N GLU A 235 10.17 3.37 -22.72
CA GLU A 235 11.45 4.09 -22.82
C GLU A 235 11.54 5.22 -21.79
N SER A 236 10.49 6.05 -21.66
CA SER A 236 10.44 7.08 -20.62
C SER A 236 10.53 6.49 -19.21
N TYR A 237 9.90 5.33 -19.01
CA TYR A 237 10.01 4.60 -17.75
C TYR A 237 11.44 4.07 -17.49
N LEU A 238 12.08 3.49 -18.50
CA LEU A 238 13.46 3.00 -18.38
C LEU A 238 14.43 4.13 -18.07
N ASP A 239 14.30 5.27 -18.74
CA ASP A 239 15.09 6.48 -18.46
C ASP A 239 14.93 6.92 -17.00
N TYR A 240 13.69 6.95 -16.50
CA TYR A 240 13.40 7.28 -15.10
C TYR A 240 14.11 6.33 -14.12
N ILE A 241 14.01 5.01 -14.30
CA ILE A 241 14.62 4.06 -13.36
C ILE A 241 16.14 3.96 -13.53
N GLU A 242 16.68 4.23 -14.72
CA GLU A 242 18.12 4.31 -14.96
C GLU A 242 18.74 5.50 -14.23
N GLY A 243 18.04 6.64 -14.16
CA GLY A 243 18.46 7.78 -13.35
C GLY A 243 18.62 7.49 -11.86
N LEU A 244 18.02 6.40 -11.36
CA LEU A 244 18.16 5.95 -9.96
C LEU A 244 19.39 5.06 -9.73
N VAL A 245 19.95 4.52 -10.81
CA VAL A 245 21.17 3.71 -10.81
C VAL A 245 22.29 4.63 -11.29
N GLU A 246 22.84 5.43 -10.37
CA GLU A 246 24.01 6.27 -10.67
C GLU A 246 25.13 5.46 -11.35
N PRO A 247 25.89 6.07 -12.28
CA PRO A 247 27.11 5.46 -12.80
C PRO A 247 28.11 5.29 -11.64
N ASP A 248 28.71 4.10 -11.57
CA ASP A 248 29.81 3.80 -10.63
C ASP A 248 31.01 4.75 -10.79
#